data_AF-A0A430QTN4-F1
#
_entry.id   AF-A0A430QTN4-F1
#
_cell.length_a   1.000
_cell.length_b   1.000
_cell.length_c   1.000
_cell.angle_alpha   90.00
_cell.angle_beta   90.00
_cell.angle_gamma   90.00
#
_symmetry.space_group_name_H-M   'P 1'
#
loop_
_entity.id
_entity.type
_entity.pdbx_description
1 polymer ?
#
loop_
_entity_poly.entity_id
_entity_poly.type
_entity_poly.pdbx_seq_one_letter_code
_entity_poly.pdbx_strand_id
1 'polypeptide(L)'
;IEAERNDLYEKFVLAIQEVQQKCGLKNILLEKRLTALTETIEKKEAQLSEIEAERNDLYEKFVLAIQEVQQKCGLKNILLEKRLTALTETIEKKEAQLSEVLSASNLDPISMATVSRKLGDILDSKNGTIKELQYELARVCKAHNDLLLACESKLQQFGIPFEELGFRPLKTTLNTQKLGHGPAGLVSVPP
;
A
#
# COMPACT_ATOMS: atom_id res chain seq x y z
N ILE A 1 87.55 -14.42 -42.68
CA ILE A 1 87.82 -13.48 -41.58
C ILE A 1 87.01 -12.18 -41.71
N GLU A 2 87.31 -11.27 -42.65
CA GLU A 2 86.62 -9.97 -42.71
C GLU A 2 85.14 -10.06 -43.15
N ALA A 3 84.84 -10.92 -44.12
CA ALA A 3 83.46 -11.20 -44.54
C ALA A 3 82.64 -11.89 -43.43
N GLU A 4 83.22 -12.87 -42.73
CA GLU A 4 82.57 -13.55 -41.59
C GLU A 4 82.34 -12.61 -40.41
N ARG A 5 83.26 -11.67 -40.17
CA ARG A 5 83.10 -10.62 -39.16
C ARG A 5 81.95 -9.69 -39.51
N ASN A 6 81.85 -9.25 -40.77
CA ASN A 6 80.74 -8.40 -41.23
C ASN A 6 79.39 -9.13 -41.16
N ASP A 7 79.32 -10.41 -41.56
CA ASP A 7 78.11 -11.25 -41.43
C ASP A 7 77.67 -11.41 -39.96
N LEU A 8 78.62 -11.60 -39.04
CA LEU A 8 78.32 -11.68 -37.61
C LEU A 8 77.81 -10.34 -37.05
N TYR A 9 78.39 -9.21 -37.47
CA TYR A 9 77.91 -7.88 -37.09
C TYR A 9 76.48 -7.62 -37.61
N GLU A 10 76.20 -7.99 -38.86
CA GLU A 10 74.88 -7.80 -39.46
C GLU A 10 73.81 -8.65 -38.75
N LYS A 11 74.12 -9.90 -38.42
CA LYS A 11 73.26 -10.76 -37.58
C LYS A 11 73.01 -10.18 -36.20
N PHE A 12 74.02 -9.57 -35.57
CA PHE A 12 73.88 -8.96 -34.25
C PHE A 12 73.00 -7.70 -34.30
N VAL A 13 73.16 -6.85 -35.33
CA VAL A 13 72.31 -5.67 -35.54
C VAL A 13 70.86 -6.09 -35.76
N LEU A 14 70.60 -7.09 -36.61
CA LEU A 14 69.25 -7.62 -36.84
C LEU A 14 68.62 -8.18 -35.56
N ALA A 15 69.38 -8.93 -34.75
CA ALA A 15 68.90 -9.47 -33.48
C ALA A 15 68.54 -8.35 -32.48
N ILE A 16 69.35 -7.30 -32.38
CA ILE A 16 69.03 -6.12 -31.56
C ILE A 16 67.75 -5.45 -32.06
N GLN A 17 67.61 -5.29 -33.37
CA GLN A 17 66.47 -4.63 -33.99
C GLN A 17 65.17 -5.44 -33.78
N GLU A 18 65.23 -6.76 -33.86
CA GLU A 18 64.12 -7.66 -33.52
C GLU A 18 63.71 -7.56 -32.04
N VAL A 19 64.70 -7.54 -31.12
CA VAL A 19 64.43 -7.43 -29.68
C VAL A 19 63.82 -6.06 -29.37
N GLN A 20 64.31 -4.99 -29.98
CA GLN A 20 63.74 -3.64 -29.85
C GLN A 20 62.30 -3.60 -30.36
N GLN A 21 62.02 -4.19 -31.53
CA GLN A 21 60.66 -4.25 -32.08
C GLN A 21 59.72 -5.05 -31.19
N LYS A 22 60.13 -6.23 -30.70
CA LYS A 22 59.34 -7.06 -29.77
C LYS A 22 59.06 -6.34 -28.45
N CYS A 23 60.05 -5.64 -27.90
CA CYS A 23 59.89 -4.83 -26.69
C CYS A 23 58.92 -3.67 -26.91
N GLY A 24 59.05 -2.96 -28.04
CA GLY A 24 58.14 -1.87 -28.42
C GLY A 24 56.68 -2.34 -28.56
N LEU A 25 56.45 -3.47 -29.24
CA LEU A 25 55.12 -4.06 -29.37
C LEU A 25 54.53 -4.48 -28.01
N LYS A 26 55.37 -5.04 -27.12
CA LYS A 26 54.94 -5.43 -25.77
C LYS A 26 54.56 -4.21 -24.93
N ASN A 27 55.31 -3.12 -25.00
CA ASN A 27 54.97 -1.87 -24.30
C ASN A 27 53.65 -1.29 -24.80
N ILE A 28 53.42 -1.23 -26.12
CA ILE A 28 52.15 -0.74 -26.69
C ILE A 28 50.98 -1.60 -26.21
N LEU A 29 51.13 -2.92 -26.16
CA LEU A 29 50.08 -3.82 -25.68
C LEU A 29 49.81 -3.62 -24.18
N LEU A 30 50.86 -3.42 -23.38
CA LEU A 30 50.74 -3.15 -21.95
C LEU A 30 50.06 -1.79 -21.69
N GLU A 31 50.42 -0.75 -22.43
CA GLU A 31 49.78 0.57 -22.36
C GLU A 31 48.29 0.48 -22.70
N LYS A 32 47.93 -0.20 -23.80
CA LYS A 32 46.52 -0.43 -24.16
C LYS A 32 45.75 -1.20 -23.10
N ARG A 33 46.39 -2.16 -22.43
CA ARG A 33 45.76 -2.93 -21.35
C ARG A 33 45.58 -2.08 -20.11
N LEU A 34 46.55 -1.22 -19.79
CA LEU A 34 46.45 -0.29 -18.68
C LEU A 34 45.31 0.71 -18.89
N THR A 35 45.22 1.33 -20.06
CA THR A 35 44.12 2.28 -20.35
C THR A 35 42.75 1.60 -20.26
N ALA A 36 42.59 0.42 -20.86
CA ALA A 36 41.32 -0.32 -20.79
C ALA A 36 40.94 -0.72 -19.35
N LEU A 37 41.92 -1.08 -18.52
CA LEU A 37 41.69 -1.38 -17.10
C LEU A 37 41.28 -0.12 -16.34
N THR A 38 41.95 1.01 -16.55
CA THR A 38 41.61 2.29 -15.91
C THR A 38 40.19 2.72 -16.26
N GLU A 39 39.80 2.70 -17.54
CA GLU A 39 38.43 3.03 -17.97
C GLU A 39 37.39 2.10 -17.32
N THR A 40 37.74 0.82 -17.17
CA THR A 40 36.85 -0.15 -16.50
C THR A 40 36.69 0.18 -15.02
N ILE A 41 37.78 0.56 -14.34
CA ILE A 41 37.75 0.96 -12.93
C ILE A 41 36.88 2.20 -12.76
N GLU A 42 37.11 3.25 -13.55
CA GLU A 42 36.34 4.50 -13.49
C GLU A 42 34.85 4.25 -13.71
N LYS A 43 34.49 3.42 -14.69
CA LYS A 43 33.11 3.01 -14.93
C LYS A 43 32.51 2.30 -13.73
N LYS A 44 33.27 1.40 -13.09
CA LYS A 44 32.79 0.64 -11.92
C LYS A 44 32.62 1.51 -10.70
N GLU A 45 33.51 2.47 -10.48
CA GLU A 45 33.41 3.46 -9.41
C GLU A 45 32.18 4.34 -9.59
N ALA A 46 31.92 4.82 -10.82
CA ALA A 46 30.70 5.57 -11.11
C ALA A 46 29.43 4.76 -10.85
N GLN A 47 29.40 3.49 -11.28
CA GLN A 47 28.26 2.58 -11.02
C GLN A 47 28.06 2.32 -9.53
N LEU A 48 29.15 2.16 -8.76
CA LEU A 48 29.07 1.97 -7.32
C LEU A 48 28.48 3.20 -6.64
N SER A 49 28.95 4.40 -7.02
CA SER A 49 28.44 5.65 -6.46
C SER A 49 26.95 5.86 -6.73
N GLU A 50 26.48 5.48 -7.92
CA GLU A 50 25.06 5.55 -8.28
C GLU A 50 24.22 4.60 -7.40
N ILE A 51 24.64 3.34 -7.28
CA ILE A 51 23.96 2.33 -6.46
C ILE A 51 23.94 2.74 -4.98
N GLU A 52 25.02 3.33 -4.47
CA GLU A 52 25.06 3.83 -3.09
C GLU A 52 24.09 4.99 -2.87
N ALA A 53 23.95 5.89 -3.84
CA ALA A 53 22.97 6.97 -3.79
C ALA A 53 21.53 6.42 -3.80
N GLU A 54 21.24 5.47 -4.69
CA GLU A 54 19.92 4.79 -4.75
C GLU A 54 19.60 4.06 -3.44
N ARG A 55 20.58 3.34 -2.87
CA ARG A 55 20.43 2.66 -1.58
C ARG A 55 20.11 3.65 -0.47
N ASN A 56 20.82 4.79 -0.42
CA ASN A 56 20.63 5.79 0.62
C ASN A 56 19.24 6.46 0.51
N ASP A 57 18.83 6.82 -0.70
CA ASP A 57 17.48 7.37 -0.97
C ASP A 57 16.38 6.37 -0.60
N LEU A 58 16.56 5.09 -0.94
CA LEU A 58 15.60 4.04 -0.57
C LEU A 58 15.52 3.87 0.95
N TYR A 59 16.65 3.93 1.66
CA TYR A 59 16.68 3.86 3.11
C TYR A 59 15.97 5.04 3.76
N GLU A 60 16.19 6.27 3.26
CA GLU A 60 15.51 7.46 3.75
C GLU A 60 13.99 7.36 3.56
N LYS A 61 13.55 6.96 2.36
CA LYS A 61 12.12 6.73 2.07
C LYS A 61 11.52 5.66 2.97
N PHE A 62 12.25 4.59 3.25
CA PHE A 62 11.80 3.53 4.14
C PHE A 62 11.61 4.03 5.58
N VAL A 63 12.56 4.80 6.10
CA VAL A 63 12.47 5.41 7.44
C VAL A 63 11.28 6.37 7.52
N LEU A 64 11.09 7.24 6.52
CA LEU A 64 9.95 8.15 6.45
C LEU A 64 8.61 7.40 6.42
N ALA A 65 8.50 6.33 5.62
CA ALA A 65 7.29 5.52 5.54
C ALA A 65 6.96 4.85 6.88
N ILE A 66 7.97 4.34 7.60
CA ILE A 66 7.77 3.78 8.95
C ILE A 66 7.24 4.84 9.90
N GLN A 67 7.88 6.02 9.93
CA GLN A 67 7.48 7.11 10.83
C GLN A 67 6.05 7.57 10.54
N GLU A 68 5.67 7.68 9.27
CA GLU A 68 4.31 8.06 8.87
C GLU A 68 3.28 7.03 9.35
N VAL A 69 3.54 5.74 9.17
CA VAL A 69 2.66 4.66 9.64
C VAL A 69 2.55 4.68 11.17
N GLN A 70 3.68 4.83 11.87
CA GLN A 70 3.70 4.92 13.33
C GLN A 70 2.91 6.13 13.84
N GLN A 71 3.07 7.30 13.22
CA GLN A 71 2.33 8.50 13.58
C GLN A 71 0.82 8.33 13.35
N LYS A 72 0.41 7.82 12.18
CA LYS A 72 -1.01 7.60 11.86
C LYS A 72 -1.65 6.59 12.83
N CYS A 73 -0.98 5.47 13.09
CA CYS A 73 -1.45 4.46 14.03
C CYS A 73 -1.48 4.99 15.47
N GLY A 74 -0.44 5.72 15.90
CA GLY A 74 -0.37 6.32 17.24
C GLY A 74 -1.49 7.31 17.49
N LEU A 75 -1.74 8.24 16.56
CA LEU A 75 -2.85 9.19 16.66
C LEU A 75 -4.21 8.48 16.70
N LYS A 76 -4.42 7.45 15.87
CA LYS A 76 -5.65 6.68 15.87
C LYS A 76 -5.86 5.93 17.18
N ASN A 77 -4.81 5.34 17.74
CA ASN A 77 -4.89 4.64 19.02
C ASN A 77 -5.25 5.60 20.16
N ILE A 78 -4.57 6.74 20.27
CA ILE A 78 -4.87 7.76 21.28
C ILE A 78 -6.33 8.24 21.16
N LEU A 79 -6.82 8.46 19.93
CA LEU A 79 -8.20 8.89 19.71
C LEU A 79 -9.21 7.80 20.15
N LEU A 80 -8.92 6.53 19.83
CA LEU A 80 -9.77 5.41 20.22
C LEU A 80 -9.76 5.20 21.73
N GLU A 81 -8.60 5.31 22.38
CA GLU A 81 -8.46 5.25 23.85
C GLU A 81 -9.28 6.35 24.51
N LYS A 82 -9.14 7.61 24.08
CA LYS A 82 -9.93 8.73 24.61
C LYS A 82 -11.43 8.53 24.41
N ARG A 83 -11.85 8.01 23.25
CA ARG A 83 -13.26 7.72 22.98
C ARG A 83 -13.77 6.59 23.87
N LEU A 84 -12.95 5.57 24.11
CA LEU A 84 -13.28 4.47 25.01
C LEU A 84 -13.45 5.00 26.43
N THR A 85 -12.48 5.75 26.96
CA THR A 85 -12.56 6.36 28.29
C THR A 85 -13.82 7.21 28.47
N ALA A 86 -14.10 8.11 27.51
CA ALA A 86 -15.30 8.96 27.58
C ALA A 86 -16.61 8.16 27.55
N LEU A 87 -16.68 7.07 26.77
CA LEU A 87 -17.84 6.18 26.75
C LEU A 87 -17.98 5.40 28.05
N THR A 88 -16.87 4.91 28.62
CA THR A 88 -16.86 4.25 29.93
C THR A 88 -17.35 5.18 31.04
N GLU A 89 -16.83 6.41 31.13
CA GLU A 89 -17.29 7.43 32.09
C GLU A 89 -18.79 7.74 31.92
N THR A 90 -19.26 7.76 30.67
CA THR A 90 -20.69 7.96 30.37
C THR A 90 -21.53 6.80 30.89
N ILE A 91 -21.08 5.55 30.71
CA ILE A 91 -21.75 4.35 31.21
C ILE A 91 -21.78 4.38 32.74
N GLU A 92 -20.64 4.57 33.41
CA GLU A 92 -20.55 4.63 34.87
C GLU A 92 -21.48 5.69 35.46
N LYS A 93 -21.52 6.89 34.86
CA LYS A 93 -22.44 7.96 35.29
C LYS A 93 -23.90 7.56 35.10
N LYS A 94 -24.23 6.87 34.01
CA LYS A 94 -25.61 6.43 33.73
C LYS A 94 -26.04 5.30 34.66
N GLU A 95 -25.14 4.38 35.00
CA GLU A 95 -25.39 3.32 35.98
C GLU A 95 -25.60 3.90 37.38
N ALA A 96 -24.79 4.86 37.80
CA ALA A 96 -24.97 5.55 39.08
C ALA A 96 -26.33 6.29 39.15
N GLN A 97 -26.68 7.04 38.09
CA GLN A 97 -27.99 7.72 37.98
C GLN A 97 -29.15 6.73 38.02
N LEU A 98 -29.03 5.60 37.31
CA LEU A 98 -30.07 4.57 37.30
C LEU A 98 -30.24 3.95 38.69
N SER A 99 -29.12 3.62 39.37
CA SER A 99 -29.13 3.07 40.72
C SER A 99 -29.83 4.00 41.72
N GLU A 100 -29.53 5.30 41.66
CA GLU A 100 -30.17 6.32 42.48
C GLU A 100 -31.69 6.36 42.24
N VAL A 101 -32.12 6.47 40.97
CA VAL A 101 -33.55 6.49 40.62
C VAL A 101 -34.27 5.22 41.09
N LEU A 102 -33.65 4.05 40.92
CA LEU A 102 -34.22 2.78 41.35
C LEU A 102 -34.40 2.73 42.87
N SER A 103 -33.37 3.16 43.63
CA SER A 103 -33.47 3.23 45.09
C SER A 103 -34.55 4.20 45.58
N ALA A 104 -34.74 5.34 44.90
CA ALA A 104 -35.74 6.34 45.26
C ALA A 104 -37.17 5.91 44.91
N SER A 105 -37.34 5.06 43.89
CA SER A 105 -38.66 4.71 43.35
C SER A 105 -39.42 3.66 44.18
N ASN A 106 -38.76 3.01 45.17
CA ASN A 106 -39.36 1.98 46.04
C ASN A 106 -40.18 0.91 45.26
N LEU A 107 -39.73 0.57 44.05
CA LEU A 107 -40.45 -0.35 43.18
C LEU A 107 -40.22 -1.80 43.63
N ASP A 108 -41.26 -2.62 43.52
CA ASP A 108 -41.14 -4.07 43.73
C ASP A 108 -40.06 -4.66 42.79
N PRO A 109 -39.02 -5.34 43.32
CA PRO A 109 -37.91 -5.87 42.52
C PRO A 109 -38.35 -6.83 41.40
N ILE A 110 -39.42 -7.60 41.62
CA ILE A 110 -39.92 -8.60 40.67
C ILE A 110 -40.56 -7.89 39.46
N SER A 111 -41.38 -6.89 39.73
CA SER A 111 -42.00 -6.04 38.71
C SER A 111 -40.96 -5.29 37.88
N MET A 112 -39.92 -4.75 38.52
CA MET A 112 -38.80 -4.07 37.86
C MET A 112 -37.98 -4.98 36.95
N ALA A 113 -37.63 -6.19 37.42
CA ALA A 113 -36.91 -7.17 36.61
C ALA A 113 -37.71 -7.55 35.35
N THR A 114 -39.03 -7.67 35.49
CA THR A 114 -39.93 -7.97 34.37
C THR A 114 -39.96 -6.85 33.33
N VAL A 115 -40.06 -5.59 33.77
CA VAL A 115 -40.06 -4.42 32.87
C VAL A 115 -38.70 -4.26 32.19
N SER A 116 -37.60 -4.39 32.94
CA SER A 116 -36.24 -4.29 32.40
C SER A 116 -35.98 -5.34 31.32
N ARG A 117 -36.39 -6.59 31.56
CA ARG A 117 -36.28 -7.67 30.58
C ARG A 117 -37.08 -7.38 29.31
N LYS A 118 -38.36 -6.98 29.44
CA LYS A 118 -39.20 -6.63 28.29
C LYS A 118 -38.62 -5.48 27.48
N LEU A 119 -38.06 -4.48 28.15
CA LEU A 119 -37.40 -3.36 27.48
C LEU A 119 -36.14 -3.82 26.73
N GLY A 120 -35.34 -4.71 27.33
CA GLY A 120 -34.22 -5.38 26.67
C GLY A 120 -34.64 -6.12 25.40
N ASP A 121 -35.65 -6.98 25.49
CA ASP A 121 -36.18 -7.74 24.35
C ASP A 121 -36.66 -6.81 23.22
N ILE A 122 -37.33 -5.69 23.55
CA ILE A 122 -37.77 -4.69 22.57
C ILE A 122 -36.59 -3.96 21.92
N LEU A 123 -35.57 -3.59 22.70
CA LEU A 123 -34.36 -2.94 22.18
C LEU A 123 -33.61 -3.88 21.24
N ASP A 124 -33.45 -5.15 21.61
CA ASP A 124 -32.80 -6.15 20.78
C ASP A 124 -33.56 -6.40 19.48
N SER A 125 -34.90 -6.52 19.56
CA SER A 125 -35.76 -6.63 18.39
C SER A 125 -35.60 -5.43 17.45
N LYS A 126 -35.65 -4.20 17.98
CA LYS A 126 -35.48 -2.97 17.17
C LYS A 126 -34.08 -2.86 16.56
N ASN A 127 -33.04 -3.20 17.32
CA ASN A 127 -31.67 -3.23 16.83
C ASN A 127 -31.49 -4.27 15.72
N GLY A 128 -32.15 -5.43 15.83
CA GLY A 128 -32.24 -6.42 14.76
C GLY A 128 -32.88 -5.84 13.50
N THR A 129 -34.07 -5.25 13.61
CA THR A 129 -34.75 -4.60 12.47
C THR A 129 -33.91 -3.49 11.84
N ILE A 130 -33.19 -2.69 12.63
CA ILE A 130 -32.27 -1.66 12.09
C ILE A 130 -31.19 -2.31 11.22
N LYS A 131 -30.55 -3.39 11.70
CA LYS A 131 -29.52 -4.12 10.93
C LYS A 131 -30.08 -4.71 9.65
N GLU A 132 -31.27 -5.31 9.72
CA GLU A 132 -31.97 -5.88 8.55
C GLU A 132 -32.30 -4.81 7.51
N LEU A 133 -32.89 -3.69 7.93
CA LEU A 133 -33.23 -2.58 7.02
C LEU A 133 -31.99 -1.94 6.40
N GLN A 134 -30.91 -1.82 7.16
CA GLN A 134 -29.63 -1.33 6.63
C GLN A 134 -29.05 -2.28 5.58
N TYR A 135 -29.13 -3.59 5.81
CA TYR A 135 -28.71 -4.60 4.85
C TYR A 135 -29.58 -4.57 3.57
N GLU A 136 -30.89 -4.46 3.73
CA GLU A 136 -31.83 -4.35 2.60
C GLU A 136 -31.57 -3.11 1.77
N LEU A 137 -31.37 -1.95 2.41
CA LEU A 137 -30.99 -0.72 1.73
C LEU A 137 -29.69 -0.92 0.93
N ALA A 138 -28.69 -1.56 1.52
CA ALA A 138 -27.45 -1.86 0.83
C ALA A 138 -27.62 -2.76 -0.38
N ARG A 139 -28.42 -3.82 -0.24
CA ARG A 139 -28.74 -4.75 -1.32
C ARG A 139 -29.44 -4.03 -2.48
N VAL A 140 -30.40 -3.16 -2.18
CA VAL A 140 -31.14 -2.38 -3.19
C VAL A 140 -30.24 -1.34 -3.87
N CYS A 141 -29.42 -0.61 -3.12
CA CYS A 141 -28.45 0.33 -3.67
C CYS A 141 -27.46 -0.35 -4.63
N LYS A 142 -26.98 -1.55 -4.26
CA LYS A 142 -26.12 -2.35 -5.15
C LYS A 142 -26.87 -2.76 -6.42
N ALA A 143 -28.06 -3.36 -6.28
CA ALA A 143 -28.85 -3.79 -7.43
C ALA A 143 -29.17 -2.64 -8.40
N HIS A 144 -29.44 -1.45 -7.86
CA HIS A 144 -29.62 -0.22 -8.65
C HIS A 144 -28.34 0.14 -9.43
N ASN A 145 -27.18 0.15 -8.77
CA ASN A 145 -25.91 0.46 -9.43
C ASN A 145 -25.52 -0.59 -10.48
N ASP A 146 -25.74 -1.88 -10.20
CA ASP A 146 -25.49 -2.98 -11.14
C ASP A 146 -26.40 -2.87 -12.37
N LEU A 147 -27.68 -2.51 -12.18
CA LEU A 147 -28.62 -2.26 -13.28
C LEU A 147 -28.18 -1.09 -14.16
N LEU A 148 -27.72 0.01 -13.56
CA LEU A 148 -27.20 1.16 -14.32
C LEU A 148 -26.02 0.74 -15.21
N LEU A 149 -25.09 -0.06 -14.70
CA LEU A 149 -23.96 -0.58 -15.47
C LEU A 149 -24.41 -1.52 -16.61
N ALA A 150 -25.39 -2.39 -16.35
CA ALA A 150 -25.93 -3.27 -17.37
C ALA A 150 -26.63 -2.48 -18.50
N CYS A 151 -27.41 -1.46 -18.15
CA CYS A 151 -28.03 -0.55 -19.11
C CYS A 151 -26.99 0.21 -19.94
N GLU A 152 -25.97 0.77 -19.30
CA GLU A 152 -24.86 1.48 -19.96
C GLU A 152 -24.14 0.56 -20.96
N SER A 153 -23.79 -0.66 -20.54
CA SER A 153 -23.18 -1.66 -21.42
C SER A 153 -24.08 -2.02 -22.60
N LYS A 154 -25.40 -2.12 -22.39
CA LYS A 154 -26.34 -2.45 -23.46
C LYS A 154 -26.51 -1.30 -24.46
N LEU A 155 -26.57 -0.05 -24.00
CA LEU A 155 -26.61 1.13 -24.87
C LEU A 155 -25.35 1.22 -25.73
N GLN A 156 -24.18 1.00 -25.12
CA GLN A 156 -22.90 0.98 -25.83
C GLN A 156 -22.87 -0.11 -26.92
N GLN A 157 -23.44 -1.30 -26.65
CA GLN A 157 -23.55 -2.37 -27.66
C GLN A 157 -24.39 -1.98 -28.87
N PHE A 158 -25.39 -1.10 -28.70
CA PHE A 158 -26.20 -0.57 -29.80
C PHE A 158 -25.61 0.70 -30.43
N GLY A 159 -24.41 1.12 -30.01
CA GLY A 159 -23.74 2.31 -30.51
C GLY A 159 -24.37 3.62 -30.03
N ILE A 160 -25.10 3.60 -28.91
CA ILE A 160 -25.70 4.79 -28.29
C ILE A 160 -24.76 5.27 -27.17
N PRO A 161 -24.05 6.40 -27.33
CA PRO A 161 -23.23 7.00 -26.28
C PRO A 161 -24.09 7.46 -25.11
N PHE A 162 -23.56 7.32 -23.90
CA PHE A 162 -24.28 7.68 -22.68
C PHE A 162 -24.54 9.19 -22.58
N GLU A 163 -23.69 9.99 -23.22
CA GLU A 163 -23.77 11.43 -23.32
C GLU A 163 -25.00 11.90 -24.11
N GLU A 164 -25.53 11.07 -25.02
CA GLU A 164 -26.69 11.40 -25.85
C GLU A 164 -28.03 11.28 -25.09
N LEU A 165 -28.04 10.70 -23.89
CA LEU A 165 -29.25 10.52 -23.08
C LEU A 165 -29.81 11.83 -22.49
N GLY A 166 -28.99 12.89 -22.41
CA GLY A 166 -29.42 14.18 -21.85
C GLY A 166 -29.63 14.20 -20.33
N PHE A 167 -29.31 13.12 -19.62
CA PHE A 167 -29.30 13.05 -18.16
C PHE A 167 -28.19 12.14 -17.66
N ARG A 168 -27.78 12.35 -16.40
CA ARG A 168 -26.80 11.49 -15.70
C ARG A 168 -27.50 10.76 -14.55
N PRO A 169 -27.68 9.43 -14.63
CA PRO A 169 -28.24 8.64 -13.55
C PRO A 169 -27.43 8.80 -12.25
N LEU A 170 -28.14 8.97 -11.13
CA LEU A 170 -27.53 9.05 -9.81
C LEU A 170 -27.09 7.65 -9.36
N LYS A 171 -25.79 7.49 -9.12
CA LYS A 171 -25.24 6.30 -8.45
C LYS A 171 -25.48 6.44 -6.95
N THR A 172 -26.00 5.38 -6.33
CA THR A 172 -26.21 5.38 -4.89
C THR A 172 -24.87 5.10 -4.19
N THR A 173 -24.49 5.94 -3.22
CA THR A 173 -23.30 5.73 -2.39
C THR A 173 -23.71 5.63 -0.94
N LEU A 174 -23.51 4.46 -0.35
CA LEU A 174 -23.77 4.24 1.08
C LEU A 174 -22.49 4.48 1.85
N ASN A 175 -22.37 5.66 2.44
CA ASN A 175 -21.20 6.09 3.20
C ASN A 175 -21.23 5.67 4.68
N THR A 176 -22.32 5.06 5.15
CA THR A 176 -22.58 4.91 6.58
C THR A 176 -22.11 3.59 7.17
N GLN A 177 -21.90 2.53 6.38
CA GLN A 177 -21.46 1.23 6.87
C GLN A 177 -20.52 0.52 5.88
N LYS A 178 -19.38 0.03 6.38
CA LYS A 178 -18.55 -0.97 5.70
C LYS A 178 -19.28 -2.31 5.73
N LEU A 179 -20.14 -2.57 4.75
CA LEU A 179 -20.70 -3.89 4.53
C LEU A 179 -19.63 -4.83 3.96
N GLY A 180 -19.77 -6.13 4.24
CA GLY A 180 -18.91 -7.13 3.62
C GLY A 180 -19.19 -7.23 2.13
N HIS A 181 -18.15 -7.55 1.36
CA HIS A 181 -18.27 -7.81 -0.07
C HIS A 181 -18.05 -9.31 -0.29
N GLY A 182 -19.10 -10.02 -0.67
CA GLY A 182 -19.03 -11.39 -1.14
C GLY A 182 -18.46 -11.49 -2.56
N PRO A 183 -18.34 -12.72 -3.09
CA PRO A 183 -17.92 -12.95 -4.47
C PRO A 183 -18.77 -12.14 -5.46
N ALA A 184 -18.16 -11.62 -6.52
CA ALA A 184 -18.81 -10.69 -7.47
C ALA A 184 -19.38 -9.41 -6.82
N GLY A 185 -18.79 -8.98 -5.70
CA GLY A 185 -19.15 -7.74 -4.99
C GLY A 185 -20.53 -7.79 -4.33
N LEU A 186 -21.14 -8.96 -4.14
CA LEU A 186 -22.44 -9.11 -3.46
C LEU A 186 -22.38 -8.51 -2.05
N VAL A 187 -23.41 -7.78 -1.65
CA VAL A 187 -23.48 -7.24 -0.29
C VAL A 187 -23.65 -8.42 0.66
N SER A 188 -22.75 -8.59 1.63
CA SER A 188 -22.89 -9.55 2.70
C SER A 188 -23.14 -8.83 4.02
N VAL A 189 -23.94 -9.47 4.89
CA VAL A 189 -23.99 -9.09 6.30
C VAL A 189 -22.56 -9.21 6.85
N PRO A 190 -22.03 -8.21 7.58
CA PRO A 190 -20.75 -8.36 8.26
C PRO A 190 -20.80 -9.56 9.20
N PRO A 191 -19.71 -10.34 9.36
CA PRO A 191 -19.66 -11.39 10.38
C PRO A 191 -19.89 -10.85 11.79
#